data_AF-A0A1F6HSC0-F1
#
_entry.id   AF-A0A1F6HSC0-F1
#
_cell.length_a   1.000
_cell.length_b   1.000
_cell.length_c   1.000
_cell.angle_alpha   90.00
_cell.angle_beta   90.00
_cell.angle_gamma   90.00
#
_symmetry.space_group_name_H-M   'P 1'
#
loop_
_entity.id
_entity.type
_entity.pdbx_description
1 polymer ?
#
loop_
_entity_poly.entity_id
_entity_poly.type
_entity_poly.pdbx_seq_one_letter_code
_entity_poly.pdbx_strand_id
1 'polypeptide(L)'
;MKKPTFLIIIIMFLIIALSLMRVIVSNNLSTAGITLLKLENRLNSYKIENTNLRERLLNFTSLSYISSESSQLGFVKNKTNFTLTKPLPLAIKQ
;
A
#
# COMPACT_ATOMS: atom_id res chain seq x y z
N MET A 1 21.65 -65.61 -2.35
CA MET A 1 22.34 -64.32 -2.11
C MET A 1 21.68 -63.10 -2.79
N LYS A 2 20.54 -63.22 -3.50
CA LYS A 2 19.92 -62.11 -4.28
C LYS A 2 18.85 -61.27 -3.54
N LYS A 3 18.41 -61.72 -2.36
CA LYS A 3 17.38 -61.03 -1.56
C LYS A 3 17.83 -59.68 -0.96
N PRO A 4 19.05 -59.55 -0.39
CA PRO A 4 19.49 -58.27 0.17
C PRO A 4 19.82 -57.24 -0.92
N THR A 5 20.36 -57.65 -2.07
CA THR A 5 20.67 -56.75 -3.19
C THR A 5 19.41 -56.14 -3.82
N PHE A 6 18.32 -56.89 -3.90
CA PHE A 6 17.03 -56.37 -4.36
C PHE A 6 16.47 -55.28 -3.45
N LEU A 7 16.58 -55.47 -2.14
CA LEU A 7 16.14 -54.48 -1.14
C LEU A 7 16.96 -53.18 -1.22
N ILE A 8 18.28 -53.30 -1.42
CA ILE A 8 19.18 -52.15 -1.63
C ILE A 8 18.79 -51.37 -2.90
N ILE A 9 18.47 -52.06 -4.00
CA ILE A 9 18.05 -51.42 -5.25
C ILE A 9 16.74 -50.63 -5.06
N ILE A 10 15.77 -51.20 -4.35
CA ILE A 10 14.50 -50.51 -4.05
C ILE A 10 14.74 -49.26 -3.22
N ILE A 11 15.57 -49.34 -2.18
CA ILE A 11 15.90 -48.18 -1.34
C ILE A 11 16.61 -47.11 -2.17
N MET A 12 17.54 -47.50 -3.04
CA MET A 12 18.24 -46.57 -3.91
C MET A 12 17.28 -45.85 -4.87
N PHE A 13 16.33 -46.60 -5.47
CA PHE A 13 15.29 -46.02 -6.32
C PHE A 13 14.38 -45.06 -5.53
N LEU A 14 13.98 -45.45 -4.31
CA LEU A 14 13.16 -44.61 -3.44
C LEU A 14 13.86 -43.29 -3.11
N ILE A 15 15.15 -43.33 -2.78
CA ILE A 15 15.95 -42.13 -2.49
C ILE A 15 15.98 -41.20 -3.70
N ILE A 16 16.18 -41.74 -4.90
CA ILE A 16 16.20 -40.96 -6.15
C ILE A 16 14.83 -40.33 -6.41
N ALA A 17 13.75 -41.09 -6.29
CA ALA A 17 12.39 -40.60 -6.48
C ALA A 17 12.04 -39.49 -5.47
N LEU A 18 12.40 -39.65 -4.20
CA LEU A 18 12.14 -38.66 -3.16
C LEU A 18 12.95 -37.38 -3.37
N SER A 19 14.20 -37.51 -3.85
CA SER A 19 15.05 -36.38 -4.20
C SER A 19 14.45 -35.56 -5.36
N LEU A 20 14.01 -36.23 -6.43
CA LEU A 20 13.34 -35.58 -7.56
C LEU A 20 12.05 -34.89 -7.13
N MET A 21 11.23 -35.55 -6.32
CA MET A 21 10.00 -34.97 -5.77
C MET A 21 10.28 -33.70 -4.96
N ARG A 22 11.33 -33.71 -4.12
CA ARG A 22 11.73 -32.55 -3.34
C ARG A 22 12.13 -31.36 -4.22
N VAL A 23 12.87 -31.61 -5.30
CA VAL A 23 13.26 -30.58 -6.25
C VAL A 23 12.04 -29.97 -6.92
N ILE A 24 11.08 -30.79 -7.38
CA ILE A 24 9.84 -30.31 -8.01
C ILE A 24 9.03 -29.45 -7.04
N VAL A 25 8.84 -29.92 -5.81
CA VAL A 25 8.10 -29.17 -4.77
C VAL A 25 8.81 -27.87 -4.44
N SER A 26 10.13 -27.89 -4.25
CA SER A 26 10.92 -26.69 -3.94
C SER A 26 10.85 -25.67 -5.08
N ASN A 27 10.86 -26.12 -6.33
CA ASN A 27 10.83 -25.22 -7.48
C ASN A 27 9.45 -24.56 -7.62
N ASN A 28 8.37 -25.36 -7.51
CA ASN A 28 7.01 -24.84 -7.50
C ASN A 28 6.75 -23.88 -6.34
N LEU A 29 7.24 -24.20 -5.14
CA LEU A 29 7.09 -23.34 -3.97
C LEU A 29 7.82 -22.01 -4.14
N SER A 30 9.04 -22.03 -4.68
CA SER A 30 9.79 -20.81 -5.00
C SER A 30 9.07 -19.95 -6.04
N THR A 31 8.56 -20.55 -7.12
CA THR A 31 7.83 -19.80 -8.16
C THR A 31 6.49 -19.23 -7.64
N ALA A 32 5.74 -20.03 -6.87
CA ALA A 32 4.49 -19.59 -6.26
C ALA A 32 4.73 -18.48 -5.23
N GLY A 33 5.77 -18.59 -4.41
CA GLY A 33 6.15 -17.57 -3.43
C GLY A 33 6.51 -16.23 -4.08
N ILE A 34 7.28 -16.24 -5.17
CA ILE A 34 7.61 -15.00 -5.92
C ILE A 34 6.36 -14.37 -6.52
N THR A 35 5.45 -15.19 -7.06
CA THR A 35 4.20 -14.70 -7.66
C THR A 35 3.28 -14.11 -6.60
N LEU A 36 3.15 -14.78 -5.46
CA LEU A 36 2.38 -14.30 -4.31
C LEU A 36 2.94 -12.99 -3.77
N LEU A 37 4.26 -12.90 -3.57
CA LEU A 37 4.93 -11.69 -3.12
C LEU A 37 4.70 -10.52 -4.07
N LYS A 38 4.75 -10.76 -5.38
CA LYS A 38 4.47 -9.72 -6.39
C LYS A 38 3.02 -9.24 -6.30
N LEU A 39 2.07 -10.13 -6.05
CA LEU A 39 0.66 -9.79 -5.89
C LEU A 39 0.43 -9.00 -4.59
N GLU A 40 1.04 -9.42 -3.49
CA GLU A 40 0.97 -8.76 -2.18
C GLU A 40 1.55 -7.34 -2.25
N ASN A 41 2.71 -7.18 -2.90
CA ASN A 41 3.31 -5.87 -3.12
C ASN A 41 2.39 -4.93 -3.91
N ARG A 42 1.74 -5.43 -4.97
CA ARG A 42 0.76 -4.63 -5.74
C ARG A 42 -0.45 -4.25 -4.92
N LEU A 43 -1.00 -5.19 -4.14
CA LEU A 43 -2.12 -4.93 -3.23
C LEU A 43 -1.77 -3.84 -2.22
N ASN A 44 -0.57 -3.91 -1.64
CA ASN A 44 -0.10 -2.92 -0.68
C ASN A 44 0.06 -1.54 -1.34
N SER A 45 0.64 -1.47 -2.54
CA SER A 45 0.73 -0.21 -3.30
C SER A 45 -0.64 0.42 -3.54
N TYR A 46 -1.64 -0.37 -3.99
CA TYR A 46 -2.99 0.15 -4.20
C TYR A 46 -3.67 0.60 -2.91
N LYS A 47 -3.43 -0.08 -1.78
CA LYS A 47 -3.97 0.31 -0.49
C LYS A 47 -3.39 1.66 -0.02
N ILE A 48 -2.09 1.87 -0.20
CA ILE A 48 -1.42 3.14 0.10
C ILE A 48 -1.98 4.26 -0.79
N GLU A 49 -2.08 4.00 -2.10
CA GLU A 49 -2.63 4.97 -3.05
C GLU A 49 -4.07 5.37 -2.69
N ASN A 50 -4.94 4.40 -2.42
CA ASN A 50 -6.32 4.67 -2.02
C ASN A 50 -6.39 5.49 -0.72
N THR A 51 -5.51 5.22 0.25
CA THR A 51 -5.44 5.97 1.51
C THR A 51 -5.06 7.43 1.24
N ASN A 52 -4.03 7.67 0.42
CA ASN A 52 -3.61 9.02 0.01
C ASN A 52 -4.71 9.76 -0.77
N LEU A 53 -5.40 9.09 -1.69
CA LEU A 53 -6.52 9.68 -2.41
C LEU A 53 -7.66 10.05 -1.47
N ARG A 54 -7.99 9.19 -0.50
CA ARG A 54 -9.04 9.46 0.48
C ARG A 54 -8.71 10.67 1.35
N GLU A 55 -7.46 10.80 1.80
CA GLU A 55 -7.02 11.97 2.56
C GLU A 55 -7.11 13.25 1.74
N ARG A 56 -6.66 13.22 0.48
CA ARG A 56 -6.79 14.37 -0.44
C ARG A 56 -8.25 14.74 -0.64
N LEU A 57 -9.12 13.77 -0.87
CA LEU A 57 -10.55 13.99 -1.01
C LEU A 57 -11.13 14.64 0.25
N LEU A 58 -10.82 14.11 1.43
CA LEU A 58 -11.27 14.68 2.70
C LEU A 58 -10.83 16.14 2.85
N ASN A 59 -9.57 16.45 2.53
CA ASN A 59 -9.06 17.82 2.57
C ASN A 59 -9.78 18.74 1.57
N PHE A 60 -10.07 18.28 0.35
CA PHE A 60 -10.84 19.08 -0.60
C PHE A 60 -12.28 19.28 -0.12
N THR A 61 -12.91 18.24 0.41
CA THR A 61 -14.29 18.32 0.92
C THR A 61 -14.40 19.21 2.14
N SER A 62 -13.43 19.19 3.06
CA SER A 62 -13.44 20.05 4.24
C SER A 62 -13.29 21.53 3.84
N LEU A 63 -12.37 21.84 2.93
CA LEU A 63 -12.22 23.19 2.39
C LEU A 63 -13.46 23.64 1.61
N SER A 64 -14.07 22.75 0.83
CA SER A 64 -15.31 23.05 0.11
C SER A 64 -16.48 23.28 1.06
N TYR A 65 -16.57 22.51 2.16
CA TYR A 65 -17.57 22.69 3.20
C TYR A 65 -17.44 24.06 3.85
N ILE A 66 -16.23 24.44 4.27
CA ILE A 66 -15.94 25.77 4.83
C ILE A 66 -16.28 26.87 3.82
N SER A 67 -15.95 26.69 2.54
CA SER A 67 -16.29 27.65 1.48
C SER A 67 -17.80 27.80 1.29
N SER A 68 -18.57 26.72 1.42
CA SER A 68 -20.03 26.73 1.33
C SER A 68 -20.66 27.43 2.52
N GLU A 69 -20.28 27.05 3.74
CA GLU A 69 -20.76 27.67 4.99
C GLU A 69 -20.42 29.16 5.06
N SER A 70 -19.19 29.55 4.73
CA SER A 70 -18.81 30.96 4.68
C SER A 70 -19.63 31.77 3.67
N SER A 71 -19.97 31.18 2.52
CA SER A 71 -20.86 31.83 1.54
C SER A 71 -22.29 31.98 2.09
N GLN A 72 -22.81 30.99 2.82
CA GLN A 72 -24.13 31.07 3.47
C GLN A 72 -24.17 32.13 4.58
N LEU A 73 -23.08 32.28 5.33
CA LEU A 73 -22.91 33.31 6.34
C LEU A 73 -22.68 34.72 5.75
N GLY A 74 -22.66 34.86 4.42
CA GLY A 74 -22.54 36.14 3.72
C GLY A 74 -21.09 36.61 3.52
N PHE A 75 -20.09 35.77 3.80
CA PHE A 75 -18.70 36.09 3.46
C PHE A 75 -18.49 36.04 1.94
N VAL A 76 -17.95 37.12 1.39
CA VAL A 76 -17.71 37.27 -0.04
C VAL A 76 -16.24 36.98 -0.35
N LYS A 77 -15.99 36.19 -1.39
CA LYS A 77 -14.64 35.83 -1.82
C LYS A 77 -13.92 37.06 -2.38
N ASN A 78 -13.03 37.65 -1.59
CA ASN A 78 -12.20 38.77 -2.04
C ASN A 78 -10.97 38.25 -2.81
N LYS A 79 -10.81 38.67 -4.08
CA LYS A 79 -9.70 38.27 -4.96
C LYS A 79 -8.49 39.21 -4.90
N THR A 80 -8.54 40.29 -4.12
CA THR A 80 -7.44 41.26 -4.04
C THR A 80 -6.45 40.87 -2.94
N ASN A 81 -5.15 40.88 -3.29
CA ASN A 81 -4.07 40.67 -2.33
C ASN A 81 -4.10 41.82 -1.30
N PHE A 82 -4.42 41.50 -0.05
CA PHE A 82 -4.34 42.46 1.06
C PHE A 82 -2.87 42.64 1.43
N THR A 83 -2.24 43.71 0.95
CA THR A 83 -0.99 44.18 1.54
C THR A 83 -1.34 45.20 2.63
N LEU A 84 -0.99 44.91 3.89
CA LEU A 84 -1.07 45.90 4.97
C LEU A 84 0.01 46.96 4.73
N THR A 85 -0.26 47.93 3.86
CA THR A 85 0.68 49.02 3.57
C THR A 85 0.73 50.06 4.68
N LYS A 86 -0.22 50.02 5.64
CA LYS A 86 -0.24 50.92 6.79
C LYS A 86 -0.54 50.13 8.07
N PRO A 87 0.25 50.30 9.15
CA PRO A 87 -0.07 49.72 10.45
C PRO A 87 -1.41 50.30 10.92
N LEU A 88 -2.40 49.43 11.16
CA LEU A 88 -3.66 49.86 11.75
C LEU A 88 -3.39 50.32 13.20
N PRO A 89 -3.97 51.44 13.64
CA PRO A 89 -3.86 51.85 15.04
C PRO A 89 -4.58 50.79 15.89
N LEU A 90 -3.79 50.04 16.65
CA LEU A 90 -4.32 49.14 17.67
C LEU A 90 -4.95 50.00 18.76
N ALA A 91 -6.18 49.67 19.13
CA ALA A 91 -6.87 50.30 20.27
C ALA A 91 -6.16 49.89 21.57
N ILE A 92 -5.08 50.57 21.91
CA ILE A 92 -4.46 50.48 23.23
C ILE A 92 -5.26 51.40 24.15
N LYS A 93 -5.97 50.80 25.09
CA LYS A 93 -6.63 51.49 26.20
C LYS A 93 -5.50 51.93 27.16
N GLN A 94 -5.12 53.20 27.09
CA GLN A 94 -4.37 53.85 28.17
C GLN A 94 -5.26 54.05 29.39
#